data_AF-A0A5Y5LTE9-F1
#
_entry.id   AF-A0A5Y5LTE9-F1
#
_cell.length_a   1.000
_cell.length_b   1.000
_cell.length_c   1.000
_cell.angle_alpha   90.00
_cell.angle_beta   90.00
_cell.angle_gamma   90.00
#
_symmetry.space_group_name_H-M   'P 1'
#
loop_
_entity.id
_entity.type
_entity.pdbx_description
1 polymer ?
#
loop_
_entity_poly.entity_id
_entity_poly.type
_entity_poly.pdbx_seq_one_letter_code
_entity_poly.pdbx_strand_id
1 'polypeptide(L)'
;IVRLTGIKYIYGEDFWRMQLLNSIDAEVHSSELTDSYDKFVIPRTWLSRPSWYCINGEVLYYTKDGKADKIIESELKSKNGKILYNGAEGKIWLGPVIWSKPKWCN
;
A
#
# COMPACT_ATOMS: atom_id res chain seq x y z
N ILE A 1 13.32 -2.23 -6.05
CA ILE A 1 12.94 -1.80 -4.69
C ILE A 1 12.63 -2.98 -3.79
N VAL A 2 11.69 -3.88 -4.14
CA VAL A 2 11.43 -5.13 -3.38
C VAL A 2 12.70 -5.91 -3.05
N ARG A 3 13.56 -6.20 -4.04
CA ARG A 3 14.86 -6.86 -3.81
C ARG A 3 15.83 -6.08 -2.92
N LEU A 4 15.70 -4.75 -2.85
CA LEU A 4 16.57 -3.89 -2.05
C LEU A 4 16.08 -3.78 -0.61
N THR A 5 14.78 -3.83 -0.38
CA THR A 5 14.15 -3.68 0.95
C THR A 5 13.80 -5.01 1.60
N GLY A 6 13.66 -6.09 0.82
CA GLY A 6 13.11 -7.37 1.28
C GLY A 6 11.60 -7.33 1.55
N ILE A 7 10.94 -6.18 1.36
CA ILE A 7 9.52 -5.99 1.67
C ILE A 7 8.68 -6.41 0.48
N LYS A 8 7.77 -7.35 0.77
CA LYS A 8 6.95 -8.06 -0.22
C LYS A 8 5.54 -7.50 -0.36
N TYR A 9 5.09 -6.68 0.59
CA TYR A 9 3.73 -6.13 0.60
C TYR A 9 3.72 -4.71 0.05
N ILE A 10 2.84 -4.45 -0.91
CA ILE A 10 2.74 -3.17 -1.63
C ILE A 10 1.29 -2.71 -1.70
N TYR A 11 1.02 -1.46 -1.30
CA TYR A 11 -0.33 -0.91 -1.27
C TYR A 11 -0.45 0.43 -1.97
N GLY A 12 -1.66 0.80 -2.34
CA GLY A 12 -1.94 2.04 -3.08
C GLY A 12 -3.40 2.11 -3.50
N GLU A 13 -3.81 3.21 -4.10
CA GLU A 13 -5.24 3.44 -4.43
C GLU A 13 -5.76 2.69 -5.64
N ASP A 14 -4.92 2.35 -6.61
CA ASP A 14 -5.39 1.80 -7.88
C ASP A 14 -4.90 0.35 -8.02
N PHE A 15 -5.86 -0.56 -7.98
CA PHE A 15 -5.64 -1.98 -8.19
C PHE A 15 -4.87 -2.28 -9.49
N TRP A 16 -5.24 -1.66 -10.61
CA TRP A 16 -4.65 -1.97 -11.91
C TRP A 16 -3.19 -1.51 -12.02
N ARG A 17 -2.84 -0.43 -11.32
CA ARG A 17 -1.45 0.04 -11.22
C ARG A 17 -0.54 -0.96 -10.49
N MET A 18 -1.10 -1.81 -9.62
CA MET A 18 -0.34 -2.71 -8.76
C MET A 18 -0.53 -4.20 -9.06
N GLN A 19 -1.59 -4.60 -9.77
CA GLN A 19 -1.92 -6.00 -10.08
C GLN A 19 -0.85 -6.71 -10.93
N LEU A 20 -0.09 -5.96 -11.73
CA LEU A 20 1.00 -6.55 -12.49
C LEU A 20 2.13 -7.07 -11.58
N LEU A 21 2.31 -6.49 -10.39
CA LEU A 21 3.46 -6.79 -9.55
C LEU A 21 3.43 -8.21 -9.00
N ASN A 22 2.29 -8.64 -8.44
CA ASN A 22 2.11 -9.99 -7.93
C ASN A 22 1.90 -11.04 -9.04
N SER A 23 1.61 -10.61 -10.28
CA SER A 23 1.54 -11.50 -11.45
C SER A 23 2.93 -11.79 -12.03
N ILE A 24 3.88 -10.88 -11.85
CA ILE A 24 5.28 -11.00 -12.31
C ILE A 24 6.14 -11.73 -11.27
N ASP A 25 5.89 -11.47 -9.98
CA ASP A 25 6.59 -12.09 -8.86
C ASP A 25 5.59 -12.57 -7.82
N ALA A 26 5.44 -13.90 -7.70
CA ALA A 26 4.47 -14.53 -6.80
C ALA A 26 4.77 -14.26 -5.32
N GLU A 27 5.97 -13.79 -4.98
CA GLU A 27 6.31 -13.39 -3.62
C GLU A 27 5.85 -11.97 -3.28
N VAL A 28 5.47 -11.16 -4.28
CA VAL A 28 4.95 -9.80 -4.07
C VAL A 28 3.44 -9.87 -3.85
N HIS A 29 2.97 -9.21 -2.80
CA HIS A 29 1.56 -9.13 -2.44
C HIS A 29 1.11 -7.68 -2.60
N SER A 30 0.56 -7.36 -3.77
CA SER A 30 -0.01 -6.04 -4.06
C SER A 30 -1.51 -6.00 -3.76
N SER A 31 -1.99 -4.88 -3.21
CA SER A 31 -3.37 -4.76 -2.73
C SER A 31 -3.84 -3.33 -2.64
N GLU A 32 -5.12 -3.09 -2.91
CA GLU A 32 -5.70 -1.75 -2.95
C GLU A 32 -6.13 -1.23 -1.56
N LEU A 33 -5.84 0.03 -1.29
CA LEU A 33 -6.41 0.81 -0.19
C LEU A 33 -7.37 1.85 -0.75
N THR A 34 -8.55 1.95 -0.16
CA THR A 34 -9.56 2.96 -0.56
C THR A 34 -9.81 3.93 0.59
N ASP A 35 -10.25 5.15 0.27
CA ASP A 35 -10.56 6.13 1.29
C ASP A 35 -11.87 5.80 2.01
N SER A 36 -11.93 6.13 3.29
CA SER A 36 -13.14 6.11 4.09
C SER A 36 -13.38 7.50 4.65
N TYR A 37 -14.47 8.13 4.18
CA TYR A 37 -14.90 9.47 4.58
C TYR A 37 -13.77 10.52 4.47
N ASP A 38 -12.87 10.37 3.50
CA ASP A 38 -11.77 11.30 3.20
C ASP A 38 -10.78 11.49 4.36
N LYS A 39 -10.82 10.59 5.36
CA LYS A 39 -10.08 10.73 6.62
C LYS A 39 -9.01 9.69 6.82
N PHE A 40 -9.30 8.45 6.48
CA PHE A 40 -8.40 7.32 6.66
C PHE A 40 -8.55 6.35 5.48
N VAL A 41 -7.60 5.44 5.35
CA VAL A 41 -7.66 4.39 4.34
C VAL A 41 -8.06 3.06 4.96
N ILE A 42 -8.78 2.26 4.18
CA ILE A 42 -9.22 0.92 4.54
C ILE A 42 -8.83 -0.09 3.45
N PRO A 43 -8.60 -1.36 3.82
CA PRO A 43 -8.43 -2.44 2.87
C PRO A 43 -9.60 -2.56 1.90
N ARG A 44 -9.31 -2.62 0.60
CA ARG A 44 -10.31 -2.99 -0.39
C ARG A 44 -10.24 -4.49 -0.66
N THR A 45 -11.28 -5.21 -0.28
CA THR A 45 -11.30 -6.68 -0.35
C THR A 45 -11.84 -7.22 -1.66
N TRP A 46 -12.43 -6.38 -2.51
CA TRP A 46 -12.80 -6.79 -3.86
C TRP A 46 -11.54 -6.75 -4.73
N LEU A 47 -11.26 -7.86 -5.44
CA LEU A 47 -10.08 -8.08 -6.30
C LEU A 47 -8.72 -8.28 -5.60
N SER A 48 -8.62 -8.07 -4.29
CA SER A 48 -7.40 -8.35 -3.50
C SER A 48 -7.63 -9.51 -2.52
N ARG A 49 -6.58 -10.29 -2.19
CA ARG A 49 -6.72 -11.38 -1.20
C ARG A 49 -6.82 -10.80 0.22
N PRO A 50 -7.89 -11.08 1.00
CA PRO A 50 -8.07 -10.51 2.34
C PRO A 50 -6.90 -10.79 3.31
N SER A 51 -6.25 -11.95 3.18
CA SER A 51 -5.10 -12.33 4.01
C SER A 51 -3.88 -11.42 3.84
N TRP A 52 -3.76 -10.72 2.71
CA TRP A 52 -2.66 -9.79 2.47
C TRP A 52 -2.74 -8.52 3.31
N TYR A 53 -3.86 -8.26 3.99
CA TYR A 53 -4.00 -7.12 4.90
C TYR A 53 -3.76 -7.47 6.38
N CYS A 54 -3.41 -8.72 6.67
CA CYS A 54 -3.19 -9.23 8.03
C CYS A 54 -1.75 -9.07 8.54
N ILE A 55 -0.94 -8.31 7.80
CA ILE A 55 0.45 -8.05 8.16
C ILE A 55 0.60 -6.92 9.17
N ASN A 56 1.76 -6.88 9.83
CA ASN A 56 2.20 -5.81 10.69
C ASN A 56 3.59 -5.36 10.25
N GLY A 57 4.01 -4.17 10.70
CA GLY A 57 5.34 -3.64 10.41
C GLY A 57 5.39 -2.78 9.15
N GLU A 58 6.55 -2.76 8.49
CA GLU A 58 6.79 -1.93 7.32
C GLU A 58 6.31 -2.58 6.03
N VAL A 59 5.71 -1.76 5.17
CA VAL A 59 5.23 -2.12 3.85
C VAL A 59 5.63 -1.04 2.84
N LEU A 60 5.48 -1.36 1.56
CA LEU A 60 5.65 -0.39 0.50
C LEU A 60 4.32 0.24 0.12
N TYR A 61 4.34 1.51 -0.27
CA TYR A 61 3.19 2.19 -0.85
C TYR A 61 3.54 2.75 -2.21
N TYR A 62 2.65 2.61 -3.19
CA TYR A 62 2.75 3.24 -4.49
C TYR A 62 1.65 4.30 -4.62
N THR A 63 2.04 5.58 -4.60
CA THR A 63 1.13 6.73 -4.69
C THR A 63 1.36 7.49 -5.99
N LYS A 64 0.31 8.07 -6.59
CA LYS A 64 0.44 8.98 -7.73
C LYS A 64 -0.31 10.28 -7.47
N ASP A 65 -1.63 10.26 -7.64
CA ASP A 65 -2.46 11.47 -7.68
C ASP A 65 -3.90 11.27 -7.19
N GLY A 66 -4.26 10.05 -6.81
CA GLY A 66 -5.61 9.73 -6.37
C GLY A 66 -5.97 10.28 -4.98
N LYS A 67 -7.22 10.08 -4.58
CA LYS A 67 -7.75 10.58 -3.31
C LYS A 67 -7.21 9.82 -2.11
N ALA A 68 -7.23 8.49 -2.15
CA ALA A 68 -6.64 7.66 -1.12
C ALA A 68 -5.11 7.82 -1.09
N ASP A 69 -4.45 8.00 -2.24
CA ASP A 69 -3.01 8.29 -2.34
C ASP A 69 -2.63 9.53 -1.50
N LYS A 70 -3.44 10.60 -1.52
CA LYS A 70 -3.20 11.80 -0.70
C LYS A 70 -3.30 11.51 0.79
N ILE A 71 -4.25 10.68 1.21
CA ILE A 71 -4.40 10.24 2.61
C ILE A 71 -3.19 9.39 3.01
N ILE A 72 -2.79 8.44 2.16
CA ILE A 72 -1.61 7.60 2.35
C ILE A 72 -0.36 8.47 2.55
N GLU A 73 -0.09 9.42 1.65
CA GLU A 73 1.06 10.31 1.77
C GLU A 73 1.04 11.15 3.04
N SER A 74 -0.14 11.61 3.48
CA SER A 74 -0.29 12.38 4.72
C SER A 74 0.03 11.52 5.96
N GLU A 75 -0.54 10.32 6.04
CA GLU A 75 -0.28 9.36 7.13
C GLU A 75 1.18 8.91 7.17
N LEU A 76 1.80 8.70 6.01
CA LEU A 76 3.21 8.32 5.95
C LEU A 76 4.12 9.45 6.43
N LYS A 77 3.86 10.70 6.02
CA LYS A 77 4.62 11.86 6.52
C LYS A 77 4.52 12.00 8.04
N SER A 78 3.34 11.78 8.62
CA SER A 78 3.16 11.89 10.08
C SER A 78 3.83 10.74 10.85
N LYS A 79 4.11 9.61 10.20
CA LYS A 79 4.74 8.41 10.77
C LYS A 79 6.19 8.20 10.33
N ASN A 80 6.88 9.25 9.87
CA ASN A 80 8.27 9.21 9.38
C ASN A 80 8.50 8.20 8.24
N GLY A 81 7.50 8.02 7.37
CA GLY A 81 7.62 7.24 6.14
C GLY A 81 8.71 7.81 5.21
N LYS A 82 9.44 6.92 4.55
CA LYS A 82 10.58 7.25 3.69
C LYS A 82 10.20 7.12 2.23
N ILE A 83 10.47 8.15 1.43
CA ILE A 83 10.38 8.06 -0.03
C ILE A 83 11.59 7.28 -0.55
N LEU A 84 11.34 6.16 -1.23
CA LEU A 84 12.36 5.35 -1.90
C LEU A 84 12.49 5.69 -3.39
N TYR A 85 11.43 6.22 -3.99
CA TYR A 85 11.39 6.67 -5.37
C TYR A 85 10.40 7.81 -5.53
N ASN A 86 10.74 8.80 -6.36
CA ASN A 86 9.89 9.93 -6.71
C ASN A 86 10.12 10.30 -8.17
N GLY A 87 9.14 10.04 -9.03
CA GLY A 87 9.23 10.31 -10.46
C GLY A 87 7.87 10.65 -11.06
N ALA A 88 7.84 10.84 -12.38
CA ALA A 88 6.63 11.22 -13.11
C ALA A 88 5.51 10.16 -13.00
N GLU A 89 5.86 8.89 -12.82
CA GLU A 89 4.89 7.82 -12.70
C GLU A 89 4.24 7.73 -11.32
N GLY A 90 4.85 8.34 -10.31
CA GLY A 90 4.40 8.28 -8.92
C GLY A 90 5.58 8.18 -7.95
N LYS A 91 5.24 7.88 -6.70
CA LYS A 91 6.19 7.72 -5.60
C LYS A 91 6.08 6.34 -5.00
N ILE A 92 7.24 5.78 -4.63
CA ILE A 92 7.28 4.58 -3.79
C ILE A 92 7.74 5.00 -2.42
N TRP A 93 6.92 4.69 -1.43
CA TRP A 93 7.19 4.93 -0.03
C TRP A 93 7.46 3.63 0.69
N LEU A 94 8.23 3.74 1.76
CA LEU A 94 8.40 2.77 2.82
C LEU A 94 7.76 3.35 4.08
N GLY A 95 6.92 2.59 4.75
CA GLY A 95 6.40 3.01 6.05
C GLY A 95 5.58 1.93 6.73
N PRO A 96 5.12 2.19 7.96
CA PRO A 96 4.33 1.23 8.70
C PRO A 96 2.96 1.02 8.04
N VAL A 97 2.28 -0.08 8.38
CA VAL A 97 0.84 -0.26 8.13
C VAL A 97 0.05 0.94 8.67
N ILE A 98 -0.82 1.51 7.83
CA ILE A 98 -1.63 2.71 8.16
C ILE A 98 -3.14 2.43 8.25
N TRP A 99 -3.58 1.20 8.01
CA TRP A 99 -4.97 0.79 8.22
C TRP A 99 -5.14 0.04 9.54
N SER A 100 -6.38 0.02 10.05
CA SER A 100 -6.72 -0.78 11.23
C SER A 100 -6.70 -2.28 10.90
N LYS A 101 -6.23 -3.11 11.84
CA LYS A 101 -6.21 -4.57 11.67
C LYS A 101 -7.62 -5.08 11.31
N PRO A 102 -7.81 -5.74 10.16
CA PRO A 102 -9.12 -6.22 9.77
C PRO A 102 -9.67 -7.33 10.65
N LYS A 103 -11.00 -7.41 10.78
CA LYS A 103 -11.69 -8.41 11.61
C LYS A 103 -11.48 -9.86 11.14
N TRP A 104 -11.12 -10.07 9.87
CA TRP A 104 -10.86 -11.39 9.29
C TRP A 104 -9.43 -11.90 9.52
N CYS A 105 -8.59 -11.15 10.21
CA CYS A 105 -7.20 -11.51 10.51
C CYS A 105 -7.05 -12.23 11.87
N ASN A 106 -8.06 -13.02 12.23
CA ASN A 106 -8.13 -13.81 13.46
C ASN A 106 -7.44 -15.17 13.28
#